data_AF-A0A6A4KS38-F1
#
_entry.id   AF-A0A6A4KS38-F1
#
_cell.length_a   1.000
_cell.length_b   1.000
_cell.length_c   1.000
_cell.angle_alpha   90.00
_cell.angle_beta   90.00
_cell.angle_gamma   90.00
#
_symmetry.space_group_name_H-M   'P 1'
#
loop_
_entity.id
_entity.type
_entity.pdbx_description
1 polymer ?
#
loop_
_entity_poly.entity_id
_entity_poly.type
_entity_poly.pdbx_seq_one_letter_code
_entity_poly.pdbx_strand_id
1 'polypeptide(L)'
;CAAGKVCGHYTQVVWRNSVRLGCARVRCNDGLWFITCNYDPPGNYVGQRPYNITSHGQNSPEDYLNAHNSARSAVGVGPMTWDVNVEAFAQQYANQRVGDCALQHSEGGGQDGENLAKGSGDFTGAAAVGLWVGEKPDYDYNSNTCAAGKVCGHYTQVVWENSVRLGCARQYANQRARDCALQHSGGGGKYGKNIAVGSGDFTRAAAVGLWVRERLDYNYNSNMCAAGWVCGHYTQVLWRNTVRLGCARVR
;
A
#
# COMPACT_ATOMS: atom_id res chain seq x y z
N CYS A 1 -10.48 -1.92 -17.48
CA CYS A 1 -11.32 -3.09 -17.83
C CYS A 1 -10.57 -3.86 -18.90
N ALA A 2 -10.59 -5.20 -18.90
CA ALA A 2 -10.01 -5.96 -20.02
C ALA A 2 -10.80 -5.69 -21.31
N ALA A 3 -10.13 -5.78 -22.47
CA ALA A 3 -10.77 -5.55 -23.76
C ALA A 3 -11.99 -6.49 -23.94
N GLY A 4 -13.10 -5.93 -24.44
CA GLY A 4 -14.36 -6.66 -24.65
C GLY A 4 -15.14 -7.03 -23.38
N LYS A 5 -14.78 -6.49 -22.20
CA LYS A 5 -15.51 -6.73 -20.94
C LYS A 5 -16.33 -5.51 -20.50
N VAL A 6 -17.45 -5.76 -19.80
CA VAL A 6 -18.29 -4.71 -19.20
C VAL A 6 -17.92 -4.54 -17.73
N CYS A 7 -17.34 -3.40 -17.37
CA CYS A 7 -16.95 -3.07 -15.99
C CYS A 7 -17.80 -1.96 -15.35
N GLY A 8 -18.74 -1.35 -16.10
CA GLY A 8 -19.59 -0.25 -15.63
C GLY A 8 -20.41 -0.59 -14.39
N HIS A 9 -20.98 -1.80 -14.34
CA HIS A 9 -21.76 -2.26 -13.19
C HIS A 9 -20.90 -2.33 -11.91
N TYR A 10 -19.72 -2.94 -11.99
CA TYR A 10 -18.80 -3.03 -10.86
C TYR A 10 -18.33 -1.65 -10.40
N THR A 11 -17.90 -0.80 -11.34
CA THR A 11 -17.36 0.53 -11.04
C THR A 11 -18.40 1.45 -10.38
N GLN A 12 -19.68 1.31 -10.72
CA GLN A 12 -20.75 2.04 -10.03
C GLN A 12 -20.97 1.53 -8.59
N VAL A 13 -20.90 0.22 -8.37
CA VAL A 13 -21.07 -0.38 -7.02
C VAL A 13 -19.98 0.10 -6.07
N VAL A 14 -18.76 0.27 -6.55
CA VAL A 14 -17.59 0.67 -5.75
C VAL A 14 -17.27 2.17 -5.86
N TRP A 15 -18.20 2.97 -6.38
CA TRP A 15 -18.01 4.40 -6.57
C TRP A 15 -18.01 5.14 -5.22
N ARG A 16 -16.85 5.69 -4.82
CA ARG A 16 -16.58 6.28 -3.50
C ARG A 16 -17.54 7.39 -3.09
N ASN A 17 -18.07 8.11 -4.09
CA ASN A 17 -18.95 9.26 -3.84
C ASN A 17 -20.41 8.83 -3.73
N SER A 18 -20.78 7.60 -4.12
CA SER A 18 -22.15 7.11 -3.98
C SER A 18 -22.42 6.75 -2.52
N VAL A 19 -23.28 7.51 -1.85
CA VAL A 19 -23.56 7.37 -0.42
C VAL A 19 -24.98 6.88 -0.13
N ARG A 20 -25.86 6.87 -1.14
CA ARG A 20 -27.25 6.41 -1.08
C ARG A 20 -27.50 5.41 -2.21
N LEU A 21 -28.28 4.37 -1.91
CA LEU A 21 -28.64 3.29 -2.83
C LEU A 21 -30.13 2.96 -2.67
N GLY A 22 -30.85 2.85 -3.78
CA GLY A 22 -32.21 2.30 -3.82
C GLY A 22 -32.31 1.25 -4.92
N CYS A 23 -32.81 0.05 -4.61
CA CYS A 23 -32.95 -1.03 -5.56
C CYS A 23 -34.39 -1.55 -5.64
N ALA A 24 -34.79 -2.04 -6.81
CA ALA A 24 -36.08 -2.68 -7.03
C ALA A 24 -35.93 -3.91 -7.94
N ARG A 25 -36.82 -4.89 -7.77
CA ARG A 25 -36.90 -6.07 -8.63
C ARG A 25 -38.33 -6.34 -9.05
N VAL A 26 -38.53 -6.69 -10.31
CA VAL A 26 -39.82 -7.13 -10.88
C VAL A 26 -39.63 -8.38 -11.73
N ARG A 27 -40.68 -9.20 -11.84
CA ARG A 27 -40.72 -10.34 -12.76
C ARG A 27 -41.29 -9.87 -14.10
N CYS A 28 -40.54 -10.06 -15.18
CA CYS A 28 -40.94 -9.72 -16.54
C CYS A 28 -41.98 -10.71 -17.09
N ASN A 29 -42.70 -10.30 -18.12
CA ASN A 29 -43.72 -11.13 -18.79
C ASN A 29 -43.12 -12.36 -19.51
N ASP A 30 -41.84 -12.31 -19.87
CA ASP A 30 -41.07 -13.44 -20.40
C ASP A 30 -40.54 -14.38 -19.30
N GLY A 31 -40.89 -14.12 -18.03
CA GLY A 31 -40.48 -14.91 -16.88
C GLY A 31 -39.11 -14.55 -16.30
N LEU A 32 -38.33 -13.66 -16.94
CA LEU A 32 -37.04 -13.19 -16.42
C LEU A 32 -37.21 -12.22 -15.24
N TRP A 33 -36.14 -12.01 -14.48
CA TRP A 33 -36.12 -11.04 -13.39
C TRP A 33 -35.41 -9.77 -13.84
N PHE A 34 -36.09 -8.62 -13.73
CA PHE A 34 -35.50 -7.32 -13.94
C PHE A 34 -35.16 -6.69 -12.58
N ILE A 35 -33.90 -6.29 -12.42
CA ILE A 35 -33.39 -5.66 -11.20
C ILE A 35 -32.77 -4.32 -11.60
N THR A 36 -33.14 -3.26 -10.89
CA THR A 36 -32.51 -1.95 -11.01
C THR A 36 -31.99 -1.48 -9.66
N CYS A 37 -30.89 -0.74 -9.68
CA CYS A 37 -30.31 -0.08 -8.53
C CYS A 37 -29.88 1.33 -8.92
N ASN A 38 -30.30 2.32 -8.15
CA ASN A 38 -29.99 3.73 -8.35
C ASN A 38 -29.04 4.18 -7.23
N TYR A 39 -27.93 4.80 -7.63
CA TYR A 39 -26.87 5.26 -6.74
C TYR A 39 -26.84 6.78 -6.72
N ASP A 40 -26.68 7.36 -5.54
CA ASP A 40 -26.62 8.81 -5.38
C ASP A 40 -25.52 9.24 -4.39
N PRO A 41 -24.67 10.22 -4.75
CA PRO A 41 -24.42 10.72 -6.11
C PRO A 41 -24.03 9.62 -7.12
N PRO A 42 -24.35 9.77 -8.42
CA PRO A 42 -24.02 8.79 -9.45
C PRO A 42 -22.51 8.75 -9.71
N GLY A 43 -22.05 7.63 -10.27
CA GLY A 43 -20.66 7.37 -10.57
C GLY A 43 -20.36 7.19 -12.06
N ASN A 44 -19.27 6.48 -12.35
CA ASN A 44 -18.81 6.13 -13.69
C ASN A 44 -18.49 7.32 -14.60
N TYR A 45 -18.06 8.44 -14.02
CA TYR A 45 -17.55 9.56 -14.80
C TYR A 45 -16.29 9.15 -15.57
N VAL A 46 -16.29 9.36 -16.89
CA VAL A 46 -15.14 9.09 -17.76
C VAL A 46 -13.91 9.85 -17.25
N GLY A 47 -12.77 9.15 -17.18
CA GLY A 47 -11.51 9.72 -16.66
C GLY A 47 -11.42 9.78 -15.13
N GLN A 48 -12.49 9.48 -14.40
CA GLN A 48 -12.44 9.39 -12.94
C GLN A 48 -12.32 7.94 -12.46
N ARG A 49 -11.59 7.75 -11.37
CA ARG A 49 -11.48 6.44 -10.72
C ARG A 49 -12.65 6.28 -9.72
N PRO A 50 -13.29 5.10 -9.66
CA PRO A 50 -14.37 4.85 -8.73
C PRO A 50 -13.92 4.97 -7.27
N TYR A 51 -12.66 4.68 -6.98
CA TYR A 51 -12.05 4.90 -5.67
C TYR A 51 -10.60 5.33 -5.85
N ASN A 52 -10.05 6.00 -4.83
CA ASN A 52 -8.64 6.38 -4.86
C ASN A 52 -7.79 5.12 -4.67
N ILE A 53 -6.94 4.82 -5.65
CA ILE A 53 -5.81 3.94 -5.43
C ILE A 53 -4.67 4.78 -4.84
N THR A 54 -4.91 5.43 -3.70
CA THR A 54 -3.79 5.76 -2.82
C THR A 54 -3.45 4.44 -2.16
N SER A 55 -2.53 3.70 -2.78
CA SER A 55 -1.85 2.59 -2.15
C SER A 55 -1.36 3.07 -0.79
N HIS A 56 -2.01 2.64 0.28
CA HIS A 56 -1.41 2.68 1.61
C HIS A 56 -0.78 1.33 1.94
N GLY A 57 -0.26 0.63 0.92
CA GLY A 57 0.92 -0.16 1.20
C GLY A 57 2.01 0.85 1.43
N GLN A 58 2.10 1.44 2.63
CA GLN A 58 2.94 2.59 3.05
C GLN A 58 4.47 2.39 2.89
N ASN A 59 4.84 1.41 2.07
CA ASN A 59 6.16 0.96 1.70
C ASN A 59 6.17 0.62 0.20
N SER A 60 5.30 1.25 -0.60
CA SER A 60 5.30 1.12 -2.05
C SER A 60 6.36 2.07 -2.64
N PRO A 61 6.87 1.78 -3.85
CA PRO A 61 7.77 2.69 -4.56
C PRO A 61 7.31 4.14 -4.55
N GLU A 62 6.03 4.38 -4.84
CA GLU A 62 5.43 5.73 -4.81
C GLU A 62 5.47 6.39 -3.43
N ASP A 63 5.30 5.66 -2.32
CA ASP A 63 5.32 6.29 -1.00
C ASP A 63 6.71 6.81 -0.64
N TYR A 64 7.75 6.03 -0.95
CA TYR A 64 9.14 6.47 -0.81
C TYR A 64 9.43 7.65 -1.73
N LEU A 65 9.08 7.56 -3.01
CA LEU A 65 9.31 8.62 -3.98
C LEU A 65 8.59 9.92 -3.62
N ASN A 66 7.32 9.86 -3.23
CA ASN A 66 6.54 11.05 -2.89
C ASN A 66 7.14 11.78 -1.69
N ALA A 67 7.58 11.05 -0.67
CA ALA A 67 8.22 11.64 0.51
C ALA A 67 9.56 12.30 0.16
N HIS A 68 10.42 11.63 -0.62
CA HIS A 68 11.70 12.18 -1.07
C HIS A 68 11.49 13.41 -1.98
N ASN A 69 10.65 13.28 -3.00
CA ASN A 69 10.43 14.34 -3.99
C ASN A 69 9.73 15.57 -3.38
N SER A 70 8.88 15.38 -2.36
CA SER A 70 8.35 16.50 -1.58
C SER A 70 9.44 17.25 -0.83
N ALA A 71 10.40 16.54 -0.21
CA ALA A 71 11.51 17.17 0.51
C ALA A 71 12.49 17.87 -0.44
N ARG A 72 12.80 17.24 -1.58
CA ARG A 72 13.68 17.79 -2.64
C ARG A 72 13.09 19.04 -3.27
N SER A 73 11.80 19.01 -3.64
CA SER A 73 11.10 20.18 -4.18
C SER A 73 11.08 21.36 -3.20
N ALA A 74 11.01 21.10 -1.88
CA ALA A 74 11.02 22.15 -0.86
C ALA A 74 12.36 22.88 -0.72
N VAL A 75 13.42 22.38 -1.37
CA VAL A 75 14.76 23.00 -1.40
C VAL A 75 15.26 23.25 -2.84
N GLY A 76 14.38 23.16 -3.84
CA GLY A 76 14.72 23.44 -5.24
C GLY A 76 15.50 22.33 -5.95
N VAL A 77 15.58 21.14 -5.38
CA VAL A 77 16.26 19.99 -5.96
C VAL A 77 15.30 19.16 -6.82
N GLY A 78 15.74 18.76 -8.02
CA GLY A 78 14.93 17.99 -8.97
C GLY A 78 14.49 16.61 -8.44
N PRO A 79 13.38 16.04 -8.94
CA PRO A 79 12.83 14.78 -8.43
C PRO A 79 13.69 13.56 -8.79
N MET A 80 13.61 12.53 -7.96
CA MET A 80 14.11 11.18 -8.22
C MET A 80 13.07 10.32 -8.95
N THR A 81 13.56 9.28 -9.63
CA THR A 81 12.76 8.19 -10.20
C THR A 81 13.08 6.85 -9.54
N TRP A 82 12.12 5.92 -9.49
CA TRP A 82 12.36 4.59 -8.92
C TRP A 82 13.31 3.78 -9.80
N ASP A 83 14.26 3.08 -9.19
CA ASP A 83 15.15 2.12 -9.86
C ASP A 83 15.01 0.75 -9.20
N VAL A 84 14.56 -0.23 -9.99
CA VAL A 84 14.30 -1.60 -9.54
C VAL A 84 15.57 -2.35 -9.13
N ASN A 85 16.74 -1.96 -9.64
CA ASN A 85 18.01 -2.58 -9.25
C ASN A 85 18.46 -2.08 -7.88
N VAL A 86 18.28 -0.78 -7.61
CA VAL A 86 18.54 -0.18 -6.29
C VAL A 86 17.57 -0.76 -5.25
N GLU A 87 16.30 -0.96 -5.61
CA GLU A 87 15.31 -1.64 -4.75
C GLU A 87 15.75 -3.08 -4.44
N ALA A 88 16.16 -3.85 -5.45
CA ALA A 88 16.61 -5.22 -5.27
C ALA A 88 17.82 -5.31 -4.33
N PHE A 89 18.79 -4.41 -4.48
CA PHE A 89 19.93 -4.30 -3.58
C PHE A 89 19.51 -3.96 -2.15
N ALA A 90 18.70 -2.90 -1.97
CA ALA A 90 18.19 -2.50 -0.66
C ALA A 90 17.42 -3.64 0.02
N GLN A 91 16.65 -4.42 -0.76
CA GLN A 91 15.90 -5.56 -0.27
C GLN A 91 16.81 -6.72 0.14
N GLN A 92 17.84 -7.04 -0.65
CA GLN A 92 18.83 -8.07 -0.32
C GLN A 92 19.59 -7.69 0.94
N TYR A 93 20.01 -6.44 1.08
CA TYR A 93 20.78 -5.99 2.23
C TYR A 93 19.92 -5.98 3.51
N ALA A 94 18.71 -5.44 3.43
CA ALA A 94 17.78 -5.47 4.55
C ALA A 94 17.52 -6.92 5.04
N ASN A 95 17.51 -7.91 4.13
CA ASN A 95 17.33 -9.32 4.49
C ASN A 95 18.52 -9.91 5.27
N GLN A 96 19.72 -9.35 5.14
CA GLN A 96 20.92 -9.78 5.88
C GLN A 96 20.88 -9.29 7.34
N ARG A 97 20.30 -8.10 7.58
CA ARG A 97 20.18 -7.48 8.92
C ARG A 97 18.97 -7.94 9.72
N VAL A 98 18.25 -8.96 9.26
CA VAL A 98 17.08 -9.49 9.97
C VAL A 98 17.44 -10.14 11.31
N GLY A 99 18.63 -10.73 11.42
CA GLY A 99 19.07 -11.44 12.62
C GLY A 99 19.46 -10.52 13.79
N ASP A 100 19.98 -9.33 13.49
CA ASP A 100 20.52 -8.39 14.48
C ASP A 100 19.77 -7.04 14.52
N CYS A 101 19.08 -6.68 13.43
CA CYS A 101 18.48 -5.37 13.21
C CYS A 101 19.47 -4.22 13.48
N ALA A 102 20.75 -4.42 13.15
CA ALA A 102 21.80 -3.43 13.34
C ALA A 102 21.72 -2.34 12.26
N LEU A 103 21.86 -1.07 12.66
CA LEU A 103 21.99 0.07 11.73
C LEU A 103 23.44 0.16 11.22
N GLN A 104 23.93 -0.92 10.63
CA GLN A 104 25.23 -0.96 9.97
C GLN A 104 25.02 -0.73 8.48
N HIS A 105 25.79 0.17 7.89
CA HIS A 105 25.78 0.39 6.44
C HIS A 105 26.33 -0.83 5.68
N SER A 106 25.86 -1.05 4.45
CA SER A 106 26.36 -2.15 3.62
C SER A 106 27.86 -1.99 3.37
N GLU A 107 28.67 -2.99 3.77
CA GLU A 107 30.12 -2.96 3.51
C GLU A 107 30.36 -3.11 2.01
N GLY A 108 31.02 -2.12 1.41
CA GLY A 108 31.39 -2.17 0.00
C GLY A 108 31.01 -0.97 -0.86
N GLY A 109 30.73 0.22 -0.28
CA GLY A 109 30.81 1.51 -0.98
C GLY A 109 30.31 1.46 -2.42
N GLY A 110 29.13 0.88 -2.64
CA GLY A 110 28.53 0.81 -3.96
C GLY A 110 28.36 2.23 -4.49
N GLN A 111 28.25 2.38 -5.80
CA GLN A 111 28.06 3.68 -6.47
C GLN A 111 26.84 4.48 -5.98
N ASP A 112 26.03 3.92 -5.08
CA ASP A 112 24.78 4.45 -4.53
C ASP A 112 24.93 4.86 -3.06
N GLY A 113 24.32 5.98 -2.68
CA GLY A 113 24.20 6.41 -1.28
C GLY A 113 23.16 5.58 -0.52
N GLU A 114 23.29 5.51 0.82
CA GLU A 114 22.44 4.65 1.66
C GLU A 114 21.93 5.38 2.90
N ASN A 115 20.63 5.25 3.18
CA ASN A 115 20.01 5.66 4.44
C ASN A 115 19.37 4.44 5.11
N LEU A 116 19.57 4.30 6.42
CA LEU A 116 18.99 3.24 7.23
C LEU A 116 18.06 3.82 8.29
N ALA A 117 17.01 3.07 8.62
CA ALA A 117 16.09 3.45 9.69
C ALA A 117 15.52 2.22 10.38
N LYS A 118 15.27 2.36 11.68
CA LYS A 118 14.59 1.36 12.50
C LYS A 118 13.58 2.08 13.39
N GLY A 119 12.41 1.47 13.53
CA GLY A 119 11.34 1.98 14.39
C GLY A 119 10.43 0.84 14.84
N SER A 120 9.60 1.11 15.83
CA SER A 120 8.62 0.17 16.37
C SER A 120 7.24 0.36 15.74
N GLY A 121 6.34 -0.60 15.92
CA GLY A 121 4.96 -0.53 15.43
C GLY A 121 4.85 -0.60 13.90
N ASP A 122 3.90 0.12 13.31
CA ASP A 122 3.60 0.11 11.87
C ASP A 122 4.69 0.80 10.99
N PHE A 123 5.80 1.26 11.60
CA PHE A 123 6.91 2.05 11.04
C PHE A 123 7.06 1.98 9.51
N THR A 124 6.56 3.01 8.83
CA THR A 124 6.39 3.02 7.37
C THR A 124 7.62 3.57 6.65
N GLY A 125 7.72 3.29 5.34
CA GLY A 125 8.72 3.91 4.48
C GLY A 125 8.66 5.43 4.52
N ALA A 126 7.46 6.00 4.43
CA ALA A 126 7.25 7.44 4.57
C ALA A 126 7.67 7.98 5.95
N ALA A 127 7.45 7.21 7.04
CA ALA A 127 7.91 7.60 8.37
C ALA A 127 9.44 7.58 8.49
N ALA A 128 10.12 6.60 7.86
CA ALA A 128 11.57 6.57 7.78
C ALA A 128 12.12 7.81 7.04
N VAL A 129 11.54 8.17 5.90
CA VAL A 129 11.92 9.40 5.17
C VAL A 129 11.64 10.64 6.01
N GLY A 130 10.53 10.67 6.74
CA GLY A 130 10.21 11.76 7.68
C GLY A 130 11.26 11.94 8.78
N LEU A 131 11.83 10.86 9.31
CA LEU A 131 12.94 10.94 10.27
C LEU A 131 14.18 11.56 9.65
N TRP A 132 14.57 11.12 8.44
CA TRP A 132 15.73 11.67 7.74
C TRP A 132 15.53 13.13 7.37
N VAL A 133 14.35 13.51 6.87
CA VAL A 133 14.00 14.91 6.57
C VAL A 133 13.93 15.78 7.83
N GLY A 134 13.62 15.17 8.97
CA GLY A 134 13.60 15.83 10.27
C GLY A 134 14.94 16.40 10.72
N GLU A 135 16.07 16.01 10.10
CA GLU A 135 17.39 16.60 10.39
C GLU A 135 17.56 17.99 9.74
N LYS A 136 16.67 18.39 8.82
CA LYS A 136 16.73 19.69 8.12
C LYS A 136 16.97 20.90 9.02
N PRO A 137 16.30 21.07 10.19
CA PRO A 137 16.50 22.23 11.06
C PRO A 137 17.92 22.32 11.65
N ASP A 138 18.65 21.20 11.71
CA ASP A 138 20.00 21.10 12.24
C ASP A 138 21.09 21.30 11.16
N TYR A 139 20.71 21.40 9.87
CA TYR A 139 21.64 21.55 8.75
C TYR A 139 21.73 23.01 8.27
N ASP A 140 22.95 23.54 8.17
CA ASP A 140 23.24 24.88 7.65
C ASP A 140 23.82 24.80 6.23
N TYR A 141 23.04 25.33 5.26
CA TYR A 141 23.40 25.37 3.85
C TYR A 141 24.57 26.30 3.54
N ASN A 142 24.79 27.35 4.34
CA ASN A 142 25.86 28.33 4.05
C ASN A 142 27.23 27.76 4.39
N SER A 143 27.33 27.05 5.51
CA SER A 143 28.56 26.42 5.96
C SER A 143 28.71 24.98 5.45
N ASN A 144 27.64 24.38 4.92
CA ASN A 144 27.57 22.96 4.59
C ASN A 144 27.93 22.08 5.81
N THR A 145 27.43 22.46 7.00
CA THR A 145 27.68 21.75 8.25
C THR A 145 26.39 21.41 8.99
N CYS A 146 26.50 20.45 9.90
CA CYS A 146 25.43 20.09 10.82
C CYS A 146 25.71 20.72 12.19
N ALA A 147 24.65 21.08 12.92
CA ALA A 147 24.76 21.61 14.27
C ALA A 147 25.55 20.66 15.19
N ALA A 148 26.27 21.22 16.16
CA ALA A 148 27.14 20.44 17.05
C ALA A 148 26.37 19.32 17.76
N GLY A 149 26.87 18.08 17.65
CA GLY A 149 26.25 16.90 18.25
C GLY A 149 25.02 16.36 17.51
N LYS A 150 24.69 16.90 16.33
CA LYS A 150 23.58 16.44 15.48
C LYS A 150 24.08 15.59 14.32
N VAL A 151 23.15 14.89 13.68
CA VAL A 151 23.36 14.09 12.47
C VAL A 151 22.49 14.69 11.38
N CYS A 152 23.08 14.99 10.23
CA CYS A 152 22.40 15.53 9.04
C CYS A 152 22.69 14.70 7.78
N GLY A 153 23.39 13.57 7.93
CA GLY A 153 23.84 12.73 6.81
C GLY A 153 22.67 12.13 6.04
N HIS A 154 21.59 11.78 6.72
CA HIS A 154 20.42 11.23 6.06
C HIS A 154 19.67 12.30 5.29
N TYR A 155 19.52 13.50 5.87
CA TYR A 155 18.87 14.62 5.21
C TYR A 155 19.62 15.04 3.94
N THR A 156 20.92 15.26 4.06
CA THR A 156 21.77 15.65 2.92
C THR A 156 21.71 14.60 1.82
N GLN A 157 21.64 13.30 2.15
CA GLN A 157 21.43 12.25 1.15
C GLN A 157 20.04 12.31 0.48
N VAL A 158 18.97 12.61 1.22
CA VAL A 158 17.61 12.78 0.64
C VAL A 158 17.58 13.91 -0.40
N VAL A 159 18.25 15.02 -0.09
CA VAL A 159 18.28 16.21 -0.95
C VAL A 159 19.53 16.33 -1.84
N TRP A 160 20.29 15.25 -1.98
CA TRP A 160 21.51 15.26 -2.80
C TRP A 160 21.18 15.43 -4.28
N GLU A 161 21.65 16.51 -4.90
CA GLU A 161 21.27 16.89 -6.27
C GLU A 161 21.54 15.78 -7.29
N ASN A 162 22.72 15.17 -7.21
CA ASN A 162 23.16 14.14 -8.15
C ASN A 162 22.51 12.77 -7.94
N SER A 163 21.79 12.56 -6.83
CA SER A 163 21.04 11.34 -6.60
C SER A 163 19.69 11.42 -7.32
N VAL A 164 19.59 10.77 -8.47
CA VAL A 164 18.40 10.81 -9.35
C VAL A 164 17.60 9.50 -9.37
N ARG A 165 18.14 8.43 -8.77
CA ARG A 165 17.52 7.10 -8.69
C ARG A 165 17.32 6.71 -7.24
N LEU A 166 16.16 6.12 -6.94
CA LEU A 166 15.79 5.69 -5.60
C LEU A 166 15.29 4.24 -5.63
N GLY A 167 15.72 3.43 -4.65
CA GLY A 167 15.15 2.13 -4.36
C GLY A 167 15.17 1.89 -2.86
N CYS A 168 14.07 1.38 -2.30
CA CYS A 168 13.91 1.21 -0.86
C CYS A 168 13.21 -0.12 -0.55
N ALA A 169 13.48 -0.66 0.63
CA ALA A 169 12.88 -1.91 1.09
C ALA A 169 12.55 -1.87 2.59
N ARG A 170 11.55 -2.66 3.01
CA ARG A 170 11.20 -2.86 4.43
C ARG A 170 11.10 -4.34 4.80
N GLN A 171 11.69 -4.72 5.93
CA GLN A 171 11.70 -6.08 6.51
C GLN A 171 10.36 -6.55 7.11
N TYR A 172 9.21 -6.28 6.49
CA TYR A 172 7.91 -6.68 7.07
C TYR A 172 7.24 -7.84 6.33
N ALA A 173 7.27 -7.81 5.00
CA ALA A 173 6.61 -8.83 4.20
C ALA A 173 7.41 -10.16 4.23
N ASN A 174 8.74 -10.09 4.21
CA ASN A 174 9.62 -11.27 4.18
C ASN A 174 9.64 -12.04 5.51
N GLN A 175 9.47 -11.39 6.67
CA GLN A 175 9.35 -12.08 7.95
C GLN A 175 8.11 -13.00 7.97
N ARG A 176 6.97 -12.54 7.44
CA ARG A 176 5.75 -13.34 7.36
C ARG A 176 5.82 -14.45 6.29
N ALA A 177 6.55 -14.22 5.21
CA ALA A 177 6.78 -15.24 4.19
C ALA A 177 7.69 -16.38 4.66
N ARG A 178 8.67 -16.10 5.52
CA ARG A 178 9.56 -17.13 6.10
C ARG A 178 8.85 -18.05 7.10
N ASP A 179 7.94 -17.50 7.88
CA ASP A 179 7.28 -18.26 8.95
C ASP A 179 5.96 -18.92 8.51
N CYS A 180 5.51 -18.70 7.26
CA CYS A 180 4.21 -19.11 6.72
C CYS A 180 3.01 -18.79 7.63
N ALA A 181 3.17 -17.84 8.55
CA ALA A 181 2.18 -17.54 9.57
C ALA A 181 1.15 -16.56 9.01
N LEU A 182 -0.08 -17.04 8.82
CA LEU A 182 -1.27 -16.22 8.50
C LEU A 182 -1.70 -15.40 9.73
N GLN A 183 -0.84 -14.50 10.18
CA GLN A 183 -1.09 -13.65 11.34
C GLN A 183 -1.24 -12.20 10.91
N HIS A 184 -2.36 -11.61 11.27
CA HIS A 184 -2.51 -10.16 11.19
C HIS A 184 -1.47 -9.48 12.10
N SER A 185 -0.91 -8.37 11.63
CA SER A 185 -0.26 -7.37 12.49
C SER A 185 -1.18 -7.09 13.71
N GLY A 186 -0.66 -7.18 14.93
CA GLY A 186 -1.41 -7.23 16.20
C GLY A 186 -2.66 -6.33 16.27
N GLY A 187 -3.70 -6.84 16.92
CA GLY A 187 -5.03 -6.23 17.00
C GLY A 187 -5.00 -4.84 17.65
N GLY A 188 -5.32 -3.81 16.87
CA GLY A 188 -5.34 -2.41 17.33
C GLY A 188 -5.10 -1.37 16.23
N GLY A 189 -4.65 -1.78 15.04
CA GLY A 189 -4.43 -0.86 13.92
C GLY A 189 -5.72 -0.30 13.30
N LYS A 190 -5.68 0.96 12.83
CA LYS A 190 -6.78 1.67 12.13
C LYS A 190 -7.22 1.02 10.81
N TYR A 191 -6.50 0.00 10.32
CA TYR A 191 -6.66 -0.58 9.00
C TYR A 191 -7.10 -2.05 9.08
N GLY A 192 -8.14 -2.36 8.31
CA GLY A 192 -8.53 -3.72 7.99
C GLY A 192 -7.50 -4.43 7.10
N LYS A 193 -7.29 -5.73 7.31
CA LYS A 193 -6.24 -6.49 6.62
C LYS A 193 -6.83 -7.80 6.08
N ASN A 194 -6.64 -8.05 4.79
CA ASN A 194 -6.87 -9.36 4.19
C ASN A 194 -5.54 -9.99 3.82
N ILE A 195 -5.37 -11.28 4.15
CA ILE A 195 -4.18 -12.05 3.84
C ILE A 195 -4.61 -13.25 3.01
N ALA A 196 -3.81 -13.61 2.00
CA ALA A 196 -4.00 -14.84 1.24
C ALA A 196 -2.64 -15.45 0.95
N VAL A 197 -2.59 -16.77 1.04
CA VAL A 197 -1.47 -17.60 0.61
C VAL A 197 -1.99 -18.55 -0.46
N GLY A 198 -1.17 -18.80 -1.47
CA GLY A 198 -1.45 -19.79 -2.50
C GLY A 198 -0.15 -20.27 -3.13
N SER A 199 -0.19 -21.46 -3.72
CA SER A 199 0.94 -22.05 -4.44
C SER A 199 0.92 -21.68 -5.94
N GLY A 200 2.05 -21.86 -6.62
CA GLY A 200 2.16 -21.61 -8.06
C GLY A 200 2.12 -20.12 -8.44
N ASP A 201 1.51 -19.80 -9.60
CA ASP A 201 1.33 -18.41 -10.04
C ASP A 201 0.15 -17.73 -9.30
N PHE A 202 0.27 -17.63 -7.98
CA PHE A 202 -0.73 -16.99 -7.15
C PHE A 202 -0.72 -15.48 -7.37
N THR A 203 -1.70 -15.00 -8.13
CA THR A 203 -1.83 -13.58 -8.50
C THR A 203 -2.60 -12.79 -7.44
N ARG A 204 -2.45 -11.46 -7.45
CA ARG A 204 -3.27 -10.56 -6.64
C ARG A 204 -4.77 -10.73 -6.93
N ALA A 205 -5.13 -11.01 -8.19
CA ALA A 205 -6.50 -11.27 -8.59
C ALA A 205 -7.02 -12.60 -8.01
N ALA A 206 -6.19 -13.63 -7.94
CA ALA A 206 -6.53 -14.89 -7.30
C ALA A 206 -6.79 -14.71 -5.79
N ALA A 207 -5.93 -13.94 -5.10
CA ALA A 207 -6.14 -13.57 -3.69
C ALA A 207 -7.47 -12.86 -3.46
N VAL A 208 -7.78 -11.83 -4.26
CA VAL A 208 -9.07 -11.12 -4.17
C VAL A 208 -10.24 -12.06 -4.49
N GLY A 209 -10.08 -12.96 -5.47
CA GLY A 209 -11.07 -13.96 -5.81
C GLY A 209 -11.41 -14.90 -4.65
N LEU A 210 -10.40 -15.31 -3.86
CA LEU A 210 -10.61 -16.11 -2.65
C LEU A 210 -11.42 -15.33 -1.60
N TRP A 211 -11.04 -14.08 -1.32
CA TRP A 211 -11.75 -13.24 -0.34
C TRP A 211 -13.21 -12.98 -0.75
N VAL A 212 -13.46 -12.72 -2.03
CA VAL A 212 -14.82 -12.47 -2.55
C VAL A 212 -15.67 -13.75 -2.56
N ARG A 213 -15.05 -14.94 -2.61
CA ARG A 213 -15.79 -16.21 -2.65
C ARG A 213 -16.57 -16.48 -1.36
N GLU A 214 -16.13 -15.95 -0.21
CA GLU A 214 -16.86 -16.07 1.06
C GLU A 214 -18.27 -15.46 1.00
N ARG A 215 -18.59 -14.64 -0.02
CA ARG A 215 -19.94 -14.14 -0.28
C ARG A 215 -21.00 -15.23 -0.43
N LEU A 216 -20.59 -16.44 -0.83
CA LEU A 216 -21.48 -17.58 -1.02
C LEU A 216 -22.03 -18.07 0.32
N ASP A 217 -21.28 -17.85 1.40
CA ASP A 217 -21.58 -18.27 2.75
C ASP A 217 -22.10 -17.12 3.62
N TYR A 218 -22.18 -15.91 3.08
CA TYR A 218 -22.61 -14.72 3.82
C TYR A 218 -24.11 -14.45 3.65
N ASN A 219 -24.84 -14.38 4.76
CA ASN A 219 -26.27 -14.07 4.79
C ASN A 219 -26.50 -12.56 4.99
N TYR A 220 -26.99 -11.90 3.94
CA TYR A 220 -27.27 -10.46 3.93
C TYR A 220 -28.43 -10.04 4.82
N ASN A 221 -29.36 -10.95 5.15
CA ASN A 221 -30.52 -10.64 5.98
C ASN A 221 -30.16 -10.66 7.47
N SER A 222 -29.31 -11.59 7.90
CA SER A 222 -28.88 -11.70 9.29
C SER A 222 -27.55 -11.01 9.57
N ASN A 223 -26.82 -10.57 8.54
CA ASN A 223 -25.46 -10.05 8.67
C ASN A 223 -24.51 -11.07 9.34
N MET A 224 -24.73 -12.36 9.07
CA MET A 224 -23.94 -13.47 9.64
C MET A 224 -23.40 -14.38 8.54
N CYS A 225 -22.25 -14.99 8.81
CA CYS A 225 -21.72 -16.08 7.99
C CYS A 225 -22.45 -17.38 8.32
N ALA A 226 -22.51 -18.31 7.36
CA ALA A 226 -23.01 -19.66 7.58
C ALA A 226 -22.24 -20.34 8.73
N ALA A 227 -22.92 -21.20 9.49
CA ALA A 227 -22.34 -21.87 10.64
C ALA A 227 -21.06 -22.63 10.23
N GLY A 228 -19.96 -22.37 10.94
CA GLY A 228 -18.65 -22.97 10.67
C GLY A 228 -17.79 -22.25 9.62
N TRP A 229 -18.27 -21.16 9.02
CA TRP A 229 -17.53 -20.39 8.02
C TRP A 229 -17.09 -19.02 8.55
N VAL A 230 -16.02 -18.48 7.95
CA VAL A 230 -15.50 -17.14 8.22
C VAL A 230 -15.69 -16.29 6.96
N CYS A 231 -16.48 -15.23 7.07
CA CYS A 231 -16.77 -14.28 5.99
C CYS A 231 -16.04 -12.93 6.18
N GLY A 232 -14.99 -12.93 7.00
CA GLY A 232 -14.26 -11.73 7.42
C GLY A 232 -13.52 -11.05 6.26
N HIS A 233 -12.97 -11.82 5.32
CA HIS A 233 -12.28 -11.22 4.18
C HIS A 233 -13.27 -10.57 3.23
N TYR A 234 -14.42 -11.20 2.98
CA TYR A 234 -15.46 -10.64 2.11
C TYR A 234 -16.04 -9.34 2.69
N THR A 235 -16.42 -9.35 3.96
CA THR A 235 -16.95 -8.15 4.64
C THR A 235 -15.91 -7.02 4.66
N GLN A 236 -14.62 -7.35 4.81
CA GLN A 236 -13.54 -6.37 4.73
C GLN A 236 -13.35 -5.77 3.32
N VAL A 237 -13.55 -6.55 2.25
CA VAL A 237 -13.53 -6.07 0.84
C VAL A 237 -14.66 -5.06 0.60
N LEU A 238 -15.82 -5.26 1.22
CA LEU A 238 -17.02 -4.45 1.02
C LEU A 238 -17.21 -3.33 2.04
N TRP A 239 -16.29 -3.18 3.00
CA TRP A 239 -16.48 -2.24 4.10
C TRP A 239 -16.57 -0.81 3.56
N ARG A 240 -17.74 -0.18 3.81
CA ARG A 240 -18.13 1.17 3.33
C ARG A 240 -17.04 2.25 3.47
N ASN A 241 -16.25 2.21 4.54
CA ASN A 241 -15.25 3.23 4.83
C ASN A 241 -13.86 2.91 4.24
N THR A 242 -13.71 1.78 3.54
CA THR A 242 -12.48 1.41 2.85
C THR A 242 -12.32 2.25 1.58
N VAL A 243 -11.80 3.46 1.76
CA VAL A 243 -11.53 4.41 0.66
C VAL A 243 -10.09 4.36 0.16
N ARG A 244 -9.24 3.51 0.78
CA ARG A 244 -7.82 3.33 0.47
C ARG A 244 -7.44 1.85 0.60
N LEU A 245 -6.72 1.32 -0.38
CA LEU A 245 -6.32 -0.09 -0.45
C LEU A 245 -4.82 -0.18 -0.73
N GLY A 246 -4.11 -1.09 -0.06
CA GLY A 246 -2.70 -1.40 -0.30
C GLY A 246 -2.50 -2.90 -0.47
N CYS A 247 -1.52 -3.32 -1.27
CA CYS A 247 -1.21 -4.74 -1.47
C CYS A 247 0.30 -4.97 -1.39
N ALA A 248 0.71 -6.03 -0.69
CA ALA A 248 2.08 -6.55 -0.71
C ALA A 248 2.03 -8.00 -1.21
N ARG A 249 2.99 -8.41 -2.04
CA ARG A 249 3.21 -9.80 -2.42
C ARG A 249 4.67 -10.15 -2.17
N VAL A 250 4.89 -11.28 -1.51
CA VAL A 250 6.21 -11.89 -1.36
C VAL A 250 6.20 -13.18 -2.16
N ARG A 251 7.33 -13.49 -2.81
CA ARG A 251 7.58 -14.77 -3.47
C ARG A 251 8.61 -15.54 -2.66
#